data_AF-X1J4Q9-F1
#
_entry.id   AF-X1J4Q9-F1
#
_cell.length_a   1.000
_cell.length_b   1.000
_cell.length_c   1.000
_cell.angle_alpha   90.00
_cell.angle_beta   90.00
_cell.angle_gamma   90.00
#
_symmetry.space_group_name_H-M   'P 1'
#
loop_
_entity.id
_entity.type
_entity.pdbx_description
1 polymer ?
#
loop_
_entity_poly.entity_id
_entity_poly.type
_entity_poly.pdbx_seq_one_letter_code
_entity_poly.pdbx_strand_id
1 'polypeptide(L)' 'MKNIAVLASGRGTNLQAIIENIENGTLKANLACVISDNEDAKALQRARQHNIKA' A
#
# COMPACT_ATOMS: atom_id res chain seq x y z
N MET A 1 14.05 -9.56 2.25
CA MET A 1 13.37 -8.26 2.06
C MET A 1 12.80 -7.79 3.39
N LYS A 2 12.70 -6.48 3.63
CA LYS A 2 12.08 -5.95 4.86
C LYS A 2 10.56 -5.86 4.65
N ASN A 3 9.81 -6.26 5.67
CA ASN A 3 8.36 -6.09 5.70
C ASN A 3 8.04 -4.67 6.15
N ILE A 4 7.16 -4.01 5.41
CA ILE A 4 6.64 -2.68 5.76
C ILE A 4 5.12 -2.70 5.82
N ALA A 5 4.55 -1.77 6.59
CA ALA A 5 3.14 -1.46 6.61
C ALA A 5 2.96 0.03 6.29
N VAL A 6 1.86 0.38 5.61
CA VAL A 6 1.55 1.78 5.27
C VAL A 6 0.26 2.20 5.97
N LEU A 7 0.31 3.34 6.66
CA LEU A 7 -0.86 3.99 7.24
C LEU A 7 -1.37 5.05 6.25
N ALA A 8 -2.62 4.94 5.79
CA ALA A 8 -3.15 5.88 4.80
C ALA A 8 -4.68 6.05 4.85
N SER A 9 -5.13 7.27 5.18
CA SER A 9 -6.55 7.62 5.44
C SER A 9 -7.29 8.25 4.25
N GLY A 10 -6.60 8.48 3.14
CA GLY A 10 -7.09 9.30 2.02
C GLY A 10 -7.01 8.63 0.66
N ARG A 11 -6.64 9.42 -0.37
CA ARG A 11 -6.58 8.96 -1.78
C ARG A 11 -5.56 7.84 -2.04
N GLY A 12 -4.51 7.75 -1.22
CA GLY A 12 -3.48 6.71 -1.34
C GLY A 12 -2.55 6.85 -2.54
N THR A 13 -2.29 8.07 -3.05
CA THR A 13 -1.38 8.25 -4.21
C THR A 13 0.07 7.91 -3.86
N ASN A 14 0.53 8.20 -2.64
CA ASN A 14 1.85 7.75 -2.18
C ASN A 14 1.90 6.22 -1.99
N LEU A 15 0.81 5.61 -1.52
CA LEU A 15 0.69 4.14 -1.47
C LEU A 15 0.83 3.54 -2.87
N GLN A 16 0.15 4.13 -3.86
CA GLN A 16 0.25 3.70 -5.26
C GLN A 16 1.71 3.75 -5.75
N ALA A 17 2.41 4.86 -5.51
CA ALA A 17 3.82 4.98 -5.89
C ALA A 17 4.71 3.95 -5.16
N ILE A 18 4.44 3.64 -3.89
CA ILE A 18 5.18 2.61 -3.14
C ILE A 18 4.96 1.22 -3.77
N ILE A 19 3.71 0.87 -4.08
CA ILE A 19 3.34 -0.40 -4.72
C ILE A 19 4.09 -0.53 -6.06
N GLU A 20 3.99 0.49 -6.91
CA GLU A 20 4.63 0.49 -8.23
C GLU A 20 6.16 0.37 -8.13
N ASN A 21 6.80 1.05 -7.18
CA ASN A 21 8.25 0.92 -6.98
C ASN A 21 8.65 -0.47 -6.46
N ILE A 22 7.81 -1.15 -5.69
CA ILE A 22 8.03 -2.53 -5.25
C ILE A 22 7.89 -3.49 -6.44
N GLU A 23 6.81 -3.36 -7.21
CA GLU A 23 6.54 -4.20 -8.39
C GLU A 23 7.63 -4.03 -9.47
N ASN A 24 8.10 -2.80 -9.68
CA ASN A 24 9.19 -2.50 -10.61
C ASN A 24 10.59 -2.87 -10.05
N GLY A 25 10.68 -3.34 -8.80
CA GLY A 25 11.93 -3.75 -8.17
C GLY A 25 12.87 -2.61 -7.76
N THR A 26 12.46 -1.35 -7.94
CA THR A 26 13.20 -0.15 -7.51
C THR A 26 13.25 -0.04 -5.98
N LEU A 27 12.18 -0.45 -5.30
CA LEU A 27 12.10 -0.55 -3.85
C LEU A 27 12.11 -2.01 -3.40
N LYS A 28 13.21 -2.46 -2.78
CA LYS A 28 13.34 -3.83 -2.25
C LYS A 28 12.65 -4.00 -0.89
N ALA A 29 11.32 -3.96 -0.90
CA ALA A 29 10.47 -4.15 0.28
C ALA A 29 9.30 -5.11 -0.01
N ASN A 30 8.75 -5.70 1.04
CA ASN A 30 7.48 -6.42 0.99
C ASN A 30 6.42 -5.60 1.71
N LEU A 31 5.42 -5.11 0.99
CA LEU A 31 4.30 -4.36 1.57
C LEU A 31 3.30 -5.35 2.16
N ALA A 32 3.41 -5.58 3.46
CA ALA A 32 2.67 -6.64 4.15
C ALA A 32 1.20 -6.27 4.40
N CYS A 33 0.92 -4.99 4.69
CA CYS A 33 -0.44 -4.50 4.86
C CYS A 33 -0.56 -2.99 4.71
N VAL A 34 -1.79 -2.53 4.50
CA VAL A 34 -2.21 -1.14 4.61
C VAL A 34 -3.24 -1.03 5.72
N ILE A 35 -3.13 -0.01 6.56
CA ILE A 35 -4.08 0.27 7.65
C ILE A 35 -4.60 1.69 7.47
N SER A 36 -5.88 1.88 7.73
CA SER A 36 -6.55 3.18 7.67
C SER A 36 -7.45 3.34 8.88
N ASP A 37 -7.53 4.54 9.42
CA ASP A 37 -8.55 4.98 10.37
C ASP A 37 -9.85 5.42 9.68
N ASN A 38 -9.87 5.44 8.34
CA ASN A 38 -11.03 5.72 7.51
C ASN A 38 -11.38 4.50 6.65
N GLU A 39 -12.56 3.91 6.87
CA GLU A 39 -13.04 2.71 6.14
C GLU A 39 -13.28 2.95 4.64
N ASP A 40 -13.57 4.20 4.26
CA ASP A 40 -13.82 4.62 2.88
C ASP A 40 -12.55 5.08 2.14
N ALA A 41 -11.38 4.96 2.77
CA ALA A 41 -10.13 5.40 2.16
C ALA A 41 -9.86 4.64 0.86
N LYS A 42 -9.71 5.38 -0.25
CA LYS A 42 -9.30 4.80 -1.55
C LYS A 42 -7.97 4.06 -1.47
N ALA A 43 -7.12 4.37 -0.49
CA ALA A 43 -5.91 3.61 -0.19
C ALA A 43 -6.19 2.12 0.09
N LEU A 44 -7.25 1.78 0.83
CA LEU A 44 -7.62 0.38 1.11
C LEU A 44 -8.03 -0.35 -0.17
N GLN A 45 -8.77 0.30 -1.06
CA GLN A 45 -9.15 -0.26 -2.36
C GLN A 45 -7.91 -0.55 -3.23
N ARG A 46 -6.94 0.37 -3.27
CA ARG A 46 -5.67 0.18 -4.00
C ARG A 46 -4.89 -1.02 -3.48
N ALA A 47 -4.76 -1.14 -2.17
CA ALA A 47 -4.10 -2.29 -1.56
C ALA A 47 -4.76 -3.61 -1.99
N ARG A 48 -6.09 -3.70 -1.92
CA ARG A 48 -6.85 -4.91 -2.32
C ARG A 48 -6.68 -5.24 -3.81
N GLN A 49 -6.63 -4.25 -4.69
CA GLN A 49 -6.40 -4.44 -6.14
C GLN A 49 -5.05 -5.10 -6.45
N HIS A 50 -4.04 -4.84 -5.61
CA HIS A 50 -2.70 -5.42 -5.73
C HIS A 50 -2.50 -6.63 -4.78
N ASN A 51 -3.59 -7.24 -4.29
CA ASN A 51 -3.57 -8.40 -3.39
C ASN A 51 -2.81 -8.17 -2.07
N ILE A 52 -2.79 -6.93 -1.58
CA ILE A 52 -2.20 -6.56 -0.29
C ILE A 52 -3.30 -6.53 0.77
N LYS A 53 -2.99 -7.05 1.97
CA LYS A 53 -3.90 -7.06 3.12
C LYS A 53 -4.29 -5.63 3.53
N ALA A 54 -5.59 -5.33 3.58
CA ALA A 54 -6.13 -4.01 3.93
C ALA A 54 -7.55 -4.05 4.49
#